data_AF-I6ZFJ4-F1
#
_entry.id   AF-I6ZFJ4-F1
#
_cell.length_a   1.000
_cell.length_b   1.000
_cell.length_c   1.000
_cell.angle_alpha   90.00
_cell.angle_beta   90.00
_cell.angle_gamma   90.00
#
_symmetry.space_group_name_H-M   'P 1'
#
loop_
_entity.id
_entity.type
_entity.pdbx_description
1 polymer ?
#
loop_
_entity_poly.entity_id
_entity_poly.type
_entity_poly.pdbx_seq_one_letter_code
_entity_poly.pdbx_strand_id
1 'polypeptide(L)'
;MSALTRAFQFFSGLGLVSTTPFAVKFASKQEVTVRGMPRLVSYEETVEKQEVTPSQPLKSTEVMGEAQKMMDEVSGGGNKQCFWWPEVKGLELLACVYSNKLDRVFLFHWDSRNQLKLQKQLNQISSFSYSSTGALMRLKDNESVKMTGYVKLVLAWLHKWGTELIPEQHCKLTNNAGKNNYTLTCDSETKVSGGKKLEKTVSLESLHSNRYKAQIQQQ
;
A
#
# COMPACT_ATOMS: atom_id res chain seq x y z
N MET A 1 17.23 13.80 49.48
CA MET A 1 15.79 13.87 49.14
C MET A 1 15.43 12.59 48.42
N SER A 2 14.60 11.75 49.04
CA SER A 2 14.36 10.36 48.66
C SER A 2 12.87 10.11 48.40
N ALA A 3 12.61 9.14 47.52
CA ALA A 3 11.41 8.32 47.37
C ALA A 3 10.13 8.96 46.82
N LEU A 4 9.72 8.50 45.63
CA LEU A 4 8.29 8.28 45.34
C LEU A 4 8.14 7.13 44.33
N THR A 5 8.39 5.92 44.83
CA THR A 5 8.00 4.66 44.22
C THR A 5 6.47 4.56 44.28
N ARG A 6 5.77 4.70 43.15
CA ARG A 6 4.33 4.45 43.10
C ARG A 6 4.08 2.95 43.04
N ALA A 7 3.58 2.42 44.16
CA ALA A 7 3.09 1.06 44.28
C ALA A 7 1.81 0.86 43.47
N PHE A 8 1.74 -0.23 42.70
CA PHE A 8 0.50 -0.73 42.11
C PHE A 8 -0.30 -1.44 43.21
N GLN A 9 -1.49 -0.93 43.52
CA GLN A 9 -2.47 -1.67 44.31
C GLN A 9 -3.32 -2.53 43.37
N PHE A 10 -3.11 -3.85 43.42
CA PHE A 10 -4.04 -4.82 42.85
C PHE A 10 -5.19 -5.01 43.84
N PHE A 11 -6.41 -4.63 43.44
CA PHE A 11 -7.62 -4.99 44.17
C PHE A 11 -8.12 -6.35 43.68
N SER A 12 -7.76 -7.40 44.41
CA SER A 12 -8.39 -8.72 44.35
C SER A 12 -9.50 -8.75 45.40
N GLY A 13 -10.74 -8.48 45.00
CA GLY A 13 -11.90 -8.49 45.90
C GLY A 13 -13.15 -8.89 45.15
N LEU A 14 -13.63 -10.10 45.44
CA LEU A 14 -14.89 -10.67 44.96
C LEU A 14 -16.06 -9.73 45.27
N GLY A 15 -16.67 -9.19 44.21
CA GLY A 15 -17.92 -8.46 44.28
C GLY A 15 -18.54 -8.47 42.89
N LEU A 16 -19.77 -8.96 42.77
CA LEU A 16 -20.55 -9.02 41.53
C LEU A 16 -20.50 -7.67 40.81
N VAL A 17 -19.67 -7.57 39.77
CA VAL A 17 -19.66 -6.39 38.91
C VAL A 17 -20.89 -6.48 38.03
N SER A 18 -21.95 -5.77 38.43
CA SER A 18 -23.01 -5.39 37.51
C SER A 18 -22.36 -4.62 36.37
N THR A 19 -22.13 -5.29 35.25
CA THR A 19 -21.87 -4.63 33.99
C THR A 19 -23.19 -3.98 33.59
N THR A 20 -23.36 -2.70 33.92
CA THR A 20 -24.39 -1.92 33.22
C THR A 20 -23.88 -1.77 31.79
N PRO A 21 -24.55 -2.36 30.79
CA PRO A 21 -24.19 -2.08 29.41
C PRO A 21 -24.46 -0.61 29.18
N PHE A 22 -23.44 0.16 28.79
CA PHE A 22 -23.66 1.44 28.15
C PHE A 22 -24.33 1.17 26.80
N ALA A 23 -25.65 1.00 26.83
CA ALA A 23 -26.47 1.06 25.64
C ALA A 23 -26.57 2.53 25.23
N VAL A 24 -25.67 2.98 24.36
CA VAL A 24 -25.87 4.23 23.61
C VAL A 24 -27.05 4.03 22.66
N LYS A 25 -28.25 4.34 23.15
CA LYS A 25 -29.42 4.55 22.30
C LYS A 25 -29.17 5.84 21.52
N PHE A 26 -28.73 5.74 20.26
CA PHE A 26 -28.84 6.84 19.31
C PHE A 26 -30.31 7.01 18.94
N ALA A 27 -31.08 7.59 19.84
CA ALA A 27 -32.47 7.96 19.66
C ALA A 27 -32.61 9.46 19.96
N SER A 28 -32.26 10.27 18.97
CA SER A 28 -32.99 11.47 18.55
C SER A 28 -32.04 12.43 17.83
N LYS A 29 -32.59 13.03 16.78
CA LYS A 29 -31.97 14.02 15.91
C LYS A 29 -31.40 15.15 16.76
N GLN A 30 -30.07 15.24 16.86
CA GLN A 30 -29.40 16.39 17.45
C GLN A 30 -28.71 17.18 16.34
N GLU A 31 -29.15 18.42 16.19
CA GLU A 31 -28.44 19.44 15.42
C GLU A 31 -27.09 19.71 16.10
N VAL A 32 -26.00 19.39 15.41
CA VAL A 32 -24.65 19.66 15.90
C VAL A 32 -24.21 21.02 15.37
N THR A 33 -24.09 21.99 16.26
CA THR A 33 -23.51 23.31 15.97
C THR A 33 -21.98 23.21 16.05
N VAL A 34 -21.30 23.32 14.90
CA VAL A 34 -19.85 23.50 14.85
C VAL A 34 -19.57 24.94 14.42
N ARG A 35 -19.03 25.75 15.34
CA ARG A 35 -18.64 27.17 15.13
C ARG A 35 -19.78 28.11 14.70
N GLY A 36 -20.94 28.02 15.33
CA GLY A 36 -21.97 29.08 15.27
C GLY A 36 -22.72 29.23 13.95
N MET A 37 -22.56 28.32 12.98
CA MET A 37 -23.41 28.27 11.78
C MET A 37 -24.24 26.98 11.78
N PRO A 38 -25.59 27.07 11.72
CA PRO A 38 -26.42 25.89 11.53
C PRO A 38 -26.16 25.33 10.13
N ARG A 39 -25.68 24.09 10.03
CA ARG A 39 -25.62 23.35 8.77
C ARG A 39 -26.80 22.38 8.70
N LEU A 40 -27.68 22.62 7.74
CA LEU A 40 -28.69 21.65 7.32
C LEU A 40 -27.98 20.49 6.64
N VAL A 41 -28.13 19.28 7.18
CA VAL A 41 -27.69 18.06 6.50
C VAL A 41 -28.73 17.76 5.43
N SER A 42 -28.38 18.05 4.17
CA SER A 42 -29.16 17.62 3.00
C SER A 42 -28.99 16.12 2.83
N TYR A 43 -30.08 15.38 2.92
CA TYR A 43 -30.14 13.97 2.57
C TYR A 43 -30.74 13.81 1.18
N GLU A 44 -30.17 12.88 0.42
CA GLU A 44 -30.70 12.24 -0.79
C GLU A 44 -30.59 13.00 -2.11
N GLU A 45 -29.46 12.79 -2.79
CA GLU A 45 -29.54 12.34 -4.18
C GLU A 45 -29.16 10.86 -4.17
N THR A 46 -30.17 10.00 -4.36
CA THR A 46 -30.01 8.55 -4.52
C THR A 46 -29.37 8.30 -5.87
N VAL A 47 -28.05 8.50 -5.97
CA VAL A 47 -27.26 7.92 -7.06
C VAL A 47 -27.38 6.41 -6.90
N GLU A 48 -27.94 5.73 -7.90
CA GLU A 48 -27.92 4.28 -8.02
C GLU A 48 -26.50 3.78 -7.75
N LYS A 49 -26.29 3.32 -6.53
CA LYS A 49 -25.04 2.70 -6.12
C LYS A 49 -25.05 1.34 -6.77
N GLN A 50 -24.46 1.27 -7.97
CA GLN A 50 -24.18 0.02 -8.66
C GLN A 50 -23.54 -0.92 -7.62
N GLU A 51 -24.28 -1.97 -7.28
CA GLU A 51 -23.86 -2.96 -6.29
C GLU A 51 -22.67 -3.70 -6.90
N VAL A 52 -21.48 -3.18 -6.62
CA VAL A 52 -20.23 -3.85 -6.96
C VAL A 52 -20.22 -5.13 -6.15
N THR A 53 -20.53 -6.25 -6.81
CA THR A 53 -20.44 -7.59 -6.24
C THR A 53 -19.14 -7.71 -5.46
N PRO A 54 -19.17 -8.07 -4.16
CA PRO A 54 -17.96 -8.22 -3.37
C PRO A 54 -17.04 -9.24 -4.05
N SER A 55 -15.96 -8.77 -4.67
CA SER A 55 -14.95 -9.66 -5.24
C SER A 55 -14.33 -10.45 -4.08
N GLN A 56 -14.44 -11.78 -4.14
CA GLN A 56 -13.78 -12.64 -3.16
C GLN A 56 -12.29 -12.27 -3.06
N PRO A 57 -11.70 -12.31 -1.86
CA PRO A 57 -10.29 -11.95 -1.68
C PRO A 57 -9.41 -12.91 -2.51
N LEU A 58 -8.73 -12.36 -3.51
CA LEU A 58 -7.78 -13.11 -4.34
C LEU A 58 -6.65 -13.68 -3.47
N LYS A 59 -6.24 -14.91 -3.75
CA LYS A 59 -5.06 -15.51 -3.08
C LYS A 59 -3.79 -14.84 -3.62
N SER A 60 -2.77 -14.68 -2.77
CA SER A 60 -1.50 -14.01 -3.15
C SER A 60 -0.86 -14.55 -4.44
N THR A 61 -0.95 -15.86 -4.70
CA THR A 61 -0.45 -16.47 -5.94
C THR A 61 -1.24 -16.07 -7.18
N GLU A 62 -2.53 -15.81 -7.04
CA GLU A 62 -3.40 -15.37 -8.13
C GLU A 62 -3.10 -13.92 -8.48
N VAL A 63 -2.82 -13.07 -7.47
CA VAL A 63 -2.44 -11.66 -7.65
C VAL A 63 -1.19 -11.50 -8.51
N MET A 64 -0.15 -12.33 -8.27
CA MET A 64 1.06 -12.29 -9.11
C MET A 64 0.77 -12.71 -10.55
N GLY A 65 -0.04 -13.75 -10.76
CA GLY A 65 -0.43 -14.19 -12.09
C GLY A 65 -1.25 -13.14 -12.84
N GLU A 66 -2.12 -12.41 -12.14
CA GLU A 66 -2.88 -11.29 -12.70
C GLU A 66 -1.96 -10.11 -13.06
N ALA A 67 -1.01 -9.74 -12.20
CA ALA A 67 -0.02 -8.70 -12.50
C ALA A 67 0.81 -9.05 -13.74
N GLN A 68 1.23 -10.31 -13.87
CA GLN A 68 1.94 -10.79 -15.06
C GLN A 68 1.09 -10.65 -16.31
N LYS A 69 -0.21 -10.97 -16.27
CA LYS A 69 -1.13 -10.79 -17.41
C LYS A 69 -1.27 -9.32 -17.79
N MET A 70 -1.39 -8.41 -16.81
CA MET A 70 -1.45 -6.96 -17.07
C MET A 70 -0.19 -6.44 -17.80
N MET A 71 0.97 -7.09 -17.63
CA MET A 71 2.17 -6.74 -18.40
C MET A 71 2.09 -7.18 -19.88
N ASP A 72 1.31 -8.21 -20.24
CA ASP A 72 1.23 -8.69 -21.65
C ASP A 72 0.69 -7.61 -22.58
N GLU A 73 -0.24 -6.79 -22.07
CA GLU A 73 -0.85 -5.69 -22.80
C GLU A 73 0.15 -4.56 -23.10
N VAL A 74 1.29 -4.51 -22.40
CA VAL A 74 2.18 -3.34 -22.36
C VAL A 74 3.45 -3.51 -23.21
N SER A 75 3.60 -4.65 -23.91
CA SER A 75 4.70 -4.97 -24.85
C SER A 75 5.95 -5.58 -24.21
N GLY A 76 6.25 -6.81 -24.64
CA GLY A 76 7.56 -7.43 -24.45
C GLY A 76 7.46 -8.94 -24.35
N GLY A 77 7.80 -9.65 -25.42
CA GLY A 77 8.03 -11.10 -25.33
C GLY A 77 9.16 -11.37 -24.33
N GLY A 78 8.89 -12.18 -23.32
CA GLY A 78 9.87 -12.51 -22.29
C GLY A 78 9.23 -13.18 -21.07
N ASN A 79 10.04 -13.92 -20.32
CA ASN A 79 9.62 -14.48 -19.04
C ASN A 79 9.39 -13.34 -18.05
N LYS A 80 8.26 -13.36 -17.36
CA LYS A 80 7.90 -12.34 -16.38
C LYS A 80 8.13 -12.87 -14.99
N GLN A 81 8.65 -12.01 -14.12
CA GLN A 81 8.84 -12.33 -12.72
C GLN A 81 8.27 -11.19 -11.89
N CYS A 82 7.54 -11.57 -10.85
CA CYS A 82 6.94 -10.64 -9.91
C CYS A 82 7.34 -11.02 -8.49
N PHE A 83 7.47 -10.03 -7.62
CA PHE A 83 7.85 -10.21 -6.24
C PHE A 83 7.27 -9.09 -5.38
N TRP A 84 6.98 -9.39 -4.11
CA TRP A 84 6.49 -8.39 -3.17
C TRP A 84 7.60 -7.40 -2.82
N TRP A 85 7.32 -6.10 -2.90
CA TRP A 85 8.31 -5.08 -2.62
C TRP A 85 7.79 -3.92 -1.77
N PRO A 86 8.48 -3.59 -0.67
CA PRO A 86 9.52 -4.37 -0.02
C PRO A 86 8.96 -5.62 0.64
N GLU A 87 9.83 -6.56 1.01
CA GLU A 87 9.47 -7.83 1.66
C GLU A 87 9.09 -7.60 3.14
N VAL A 88 8.00 -6.85 3.39
CA VAL A 88 7.45 -6.62 4.73
C VAL A 88 5.99 -7.09 4.74
N LYS A 89 5.60 -7.75 5.82
CA LYS A 89 4.23 -8.25 5.99
C LYS A 89 3.22 -7.09 5.95
N GLY A 90 2.11 -7.33 5.28
CA GLY A 90 1.01 -6.37 5.17
C GLY A 90 1.24 -5.27 4.14
N LEU A 91 2.26 -5.39 3.30
CA LEU A 91 2.43 -4.51 2.16
C LEU A 91 1.64 -4.97 0.95
N GLU A 92 1.21 -3.95 0.21
CA GLU A 92 0.28 -4.03 -0.90
C GLU A 92 0.98 -3.58 -2.18
N LEU A 93 2.29 -3.78 -2.27
CA LEU A 93 3.11 -3.36 -3.40
C LEU A 93 3.82 -4.56 -4.01
N LEU A 94 3.58 -4.77 -5.29
CA LEU A 94 4.20 -5.82 -6.08
C LEU A 94 5.08 -5.18 -7.15
N ALA A 95 6.29 -5.66 -7.31
CA ALA A 95 7.18 -5.29 -8.39
C ALA A 95 7.27 -6.42 -9.40
N CYS A 96 7.17 -6.11 -10.69
CA CYS A 96 7.30 -7.05 -11.77
C CYS A 96 8.28 -6.56 -12.83
N VAL A 97 8.99 -7.51 -13.43
CA VAL A 97 10.00 -7.27 -14.47
C VAL A 97 9.95 -8.35 -15.53
N TYR A 98 10.48 -8.03 -16.70
CA TYR A 98 10.82 -9.03 -17.71
C TYR A 98 12.22 -9.58 -17.40
N SER A 99 12.37 -10.88 -17.21
CA SER A 99 13.65 -11.51 -16.87
C SER A 99 14.72 -11.28 -17.94
N ASN A 100 14.33 -11.07 -19.19
CA ASN A 100 15.23 -10.71 -20.30
C ASN A 100 15.50 -9.20 -20.40
N LYS A 101 14.72 -8.36 -19.72
CA LYS A 101 14.79 -6.89 -19.78
C LYS A 101 14.57 -6.30 -18.39
N LEU A 102 15.69 -6.17 -17.67
CA LEU A 102 15.71 -5.65 -16.30
C LEU A 102 15.78 -4.11 -16.23
N ASP A 103 15.68 -3.45 -17.38
CA ASP A 103 15.73 -1.99 -17.54
C ASP A 103 14.44 -1.29 -17.11
N ARG A 104 13.32 -2.03 -16.99
CA ARG A 104 12.01 -1.50 -16.60
C ARG A 104 11.41 -2.29 -15.46
N VAL A 105 10.88 -1.56 -14.47
CA VAL A 105 10.18 -2.13 -13.32
C VAL A 105 8.74 -1.63 -13.32
N PHE A 106 7.81 -2.58 -13.38
CA PHE A 106 6.38 -2.33 -13.26
C PHE A 106 5.99 -2.49 -11.79
N LEU A 107 5.34 -1.47 -11.21
CA LEU A 107 4.83 -1.56 -9.85
C LEU A 107 3.32 -1.68 -9.88
N PHE A 108 2.79 -2.48 -8.97
CA PHE A 108 1.36 -2.70 -8.80
C PHE A 108 0.99 -2.49 -7.35
N HIS A 109 -0.20 -1.94 -7.13
CA HIS A 109 -0.83 -1.86 -5.83
C HIS A 109 -1.93 -2.92 -5.71
N TRP A 110 -1.89 -3.72 -4.65
CA TRP A 110 -2.91 -4.70 -4.31
C TRP A 110 -3.71 -4.27 -3.07
N ASP A 111 -4.89 -3.71 -3.27
CA ASP A 111 -5.80 -3.30 -2.21
C ASP A 111 -6.54 -4.52 -1.62
N SER A 112 -5.81 -5.30 -0.83
CA SER A 112 -6.28 -6.55 -0.22
C SER A 112 -7.52 -6.37 0.67
N ARG A 113 -7.69 -5.16 1.21
CA ARG A 113 -8.74 -4.80 2.16
C ARG A 113 -9.82 -3.90 1.54
N ASN A 114 -9.76 -3.64 0.24
CA ASN A 114 -10.65 -2.74 -0.47
C ASN A 114 -10.80 -1.35 0.21
N GLN A 115 -9.71 -0.82 0.76
CA GLN A 115 -9.69 0.47 1.46
C GLN A 115 -9.82 1.65 0.50
N LEU A 116 -9.33 1.49 -0.73
CA LEU A 116 -9.38 2.51 -1.77
C LEU A 116 -10.71 2.53 -2.51
N LYS A 117 -11.57 1.51 -2.31
CA LYS A 117 -12.90 1.37 -2.95
C LYS A 117 -12.81 1.47 -4.48
N LEU A 118 -11.72 0.97 -5.04
CA LEU A 118 -11.50 0.92 -6.47
C LEU A 118 -12.28 -0.25 -7.08
N GLN A 119 -12.62 -0.15 -8.36
CA GLN A 119 -13.31 -1.22 -9.07
C GLN A 119 -12.47 -2.51 -9.13
N LYS A 120 -11.14 -2.37 -9.24
CA LYS A 120 -10.17 -3.47 -9.26
C LYS A 120 -9.34 -3.44 -7.98
N GLN A 121 -9.07 -4.61 -7.40
CA GLN A 121 -8.18 -4.75 -6.25
C GLN A 121 -6.71 -4.62 -6.63
N LEU A 122 -6.34 -5.06 -7.84
CA LEU A 122 -4.99 -4.94 -8.37
C LEU A 122 -4.94 -3.83 -9.43
N ASN A 123 -4.04 -2.87 -9.25
CA ASN A 123 -3.90 -1.76 -10.19
C ASN A 123 -2.41 -1.50 -10.46
N GLN A 124 -2.06 -1.26 -11.73
CA GLN A 124 -0.73 -0.81 -12.10
C GLN A 124 -0.52 0.64 -11.66
N ILE A 125 0.63 0.90 -11.06
CA ILE A 125 1.05 2.22 -10.61
C ILE A 125 1.77 2.90 -11.77
N SER A 126 1.24 4.04 -12.21
CA SER A 126 1.88 4.86 -13.24
C SER A 126 2.95 5.77 -12.62
N SER A 127 2.67 6.34 -11.45
CA SER A 127 3.61 7.22 -10.78
C SER A 127 3.37 7.39 -9.28
N PHE A 128 4.37 7.92 -8.60
CA PHE A 128 4.28 8.42 -7.25
C PHE A 128 4.65 9.90 -7.20
N SER A 129 3.89 10.69 -6.46
CA SER A 129 4.21 12.09 -6.21
C SER A 129 4.19 12.40 -4.71
N TYR A 130 5.05 13.34 -4.31
CA TYR A 130 5.11 13.82 -2.94
C TYR A 130 4.97 15.34 -2.96
N SER A 131 3.97 15.86 -2.25
CA SER A 131 3.71 17.29 -2.13
C SER A 131 3.47 17.67 -0.68
N SER A 132 3.26 18.97 -0.43
CA SER A 132 2.83 19.48 0.88
C SER A 132 1.50 18.89 1.35
N THR A 133 0.64 18.44 0.43
CA THR A 133 -0.67 17.84 0.74
C THR A 133 -0.58 16.33 1.02
N GLY A 134 0.55 15.70 0.70
CA GLY A 134 0.86 14.32 1.06
C GLY A 134 1.53 13.52 -0.05
N ALA A 135 1.60 12.20 0.16
CA ALA A 135 2.11 11.25 -0.82
C ALA A 135 0.93 10.65 -1.60
N LEU A 136 0.95 10.81 -2.91
CA LEU A 136 -0.06 10.32 -3.83
C LEU A 136 0.54 9.27 -4.76
N MET A 137 -0.28 8.30 -5.11
CA MET A 137 0.02 7.26 -6.08
C MET A 137 -0.98 7.39 -7.22
N ARG A 138 -0.47 7.53 -8.43
CA ARG A 138 -1.30 7.52 -9.63
C ARG A 138 -1.36 6.11 -10.17
N LEU A 139 -2.59 5.67 -10.46
CA LEU A 139 -2.84 4.39 -11.08
C LEU A 139 -2.97 4.58 -12.60
N LYS A 140 -2.73 3.54 -13.38
CA LYS A 140 -2.75 3.65 -14.85
C LYS A 140 -4.16 3.90 -15.41
N ASP A 141 -5.16 3.24 -14.82
CA ASP A 141 -6.56 3.29 -15.27
C ASP A 141 -7.44 4.19 -14.38
N ASN A 142 -6.90 4.75 -13.30
CA ASN A 142 -7.67 5.41 -12.25
C ASN A 142 -7.04 6.75 -11.84
N GLU A 143 -7.81 7.52 -11.09
CA GLU A 143 -7.34 8.78 -10.49
C GLU A 143 -6.22 8.57 -9.47
N SER A 144 -5.60 9.68 -9.07
CA SER A 144 -4.57 9.67 -8.03
C SER A 144 -5.20 9.32 -6.68
N VAL A 145 -4.67 8.29 -6.04
CA VAL A 145 -5.11 7.84 -4.73
C VAL A 145 -4.08 8.22 -3.66
N LYS A 146 -4.56 8.49 -2.45
CA LYS A 146 -3.68 8.74 -1.31
C LYS A 146 -3.01 7.43 -0.88
N MET A 147 -1.70 7.45 -0.68
CA MET A 147 -0.98 6.28 -0.20
C MET A 147 -1.47 5.86 1.19
N THR A 148 -1.64 4.56 1.40
CA THR A 148 -1.91 3.99 2.74
C THR A 148 -0.69 4.20 3.64
N GLY A 149 -0.90 4.14 4.96
CA GLY A 149 0.16 4.43 5.95
C GLY A 149 1.43 3.58 5.76
N TYR A 150 1.26 2.29 5.43
CA TYR A 150 2.38 1.37 5.20
C TYR A 150 3.15 1.71 3.91
N VAL A 151 2.44 1.97 2.81
CA VAL A 151 3.04 2.39 1.54
C VAL A 151 3.81 3.70 1.73
N LYS A 152 3.22 4.67 2.43
CA LYS A 152 3.86 5.95 2.76
C LYS A 152 5.15 5.77 3.57
N LEU A 153 5.18 4.83 4.52
CA LEU A 153 6.35 4.56 5.35
C LEU A 153 7.50 3.96 4.51
N VAL A 154 7.19 2.96 3.70
CA VAL A 154 8.15 2.32 2.79
C VAL A 154 8.72 3.32 1.79
N LEU A 155 7.86 4.16 1.24
CA LEU A 155 8.19 5.17 0.25
C LEU A 155 8.53 6.51 0.89
N ALA A 156 8.82 6.54 2.20
CA ALA A 156 9.12 7.78 2.88
C ALA A 156 10.25 8.53 2.18
N TRP A 157 11.28 7.82 1.70
CA TRP A 157 12.41 8.37 0.95
C TRP A 157 12.02 9.23 -0.28
N LEU A 158 10.82 9.05 -0.85
CA LEU A 158 10.32 9.87 -1.96
C LEU A 158 10.18 11.35 -1.61
N HIS A 159 10.10 11.72 -0.33
CA HIS A 159 10.13 13.14 0.06
C HIS A 159 11.40 13.87 -0.41
N LYS A 160 12.49 13.13 -0.68
CA LYS A 160 13.75 13.68 -1.20
C LYS A 160 13.88 13.57 -2.73
N TRP A 161 12.91 12.94 -3.40
CA TRP A 161 12.94 12.75 -4.85
C TRP A 161 12.68 14.08 -5.59
N GLY A 162 11.91 14.98 -4.98
CA GLY A 162 11.66 16.33 -5.48
C GLY A 162 10.63 16.42 -6.60
N THR A 163 10.59 15.44 -7.50
CA THR A 163 9.62 15.38 -8.62
C THR A 163 8.72 14.14 -8.53
N GLU A 164 8.03 13.82 -9.60
CA GLU A 164 7.27 12.58 -9.74
C GLU A 164 8.21 11.40 -10.02
N LEU A 165 8.03 10.29 -9.30
CA LEU A 165 8.70 9.03 -9.59
C LEU A 165 7.82 8.20 -10.54
N ILE A 166 8.28 7.96 -11.76
CA ILE A 166 7.66 7.05 -12.72
C ILE A 166 8.47 5.74 -12.70
N PRO A 167 7.97 4.65 -12.08
CA PRO A 167 8.76 3.44 -11.86
C PRO A 167 9.33 2.84 -13.14
N GLU A 168 8.54 2.81 -14.22
CA GLU A 168 8.96 2.24 -15.51
C GLU A 168 10.11 3.00 -16.18
N GLN A 169 10.29 4.28 -15.86
CA GLN A 169 11.31 5.14 -16.46
C GLN A 169 12.51 5.31 -15.52
N HIS A 170 12.27 5.38 -14.23
CA HIS A 170 13.28 5.74 -13.24
C HIS A 170 13.88 4.52 -12.54
N CYS A 171 13.21 3.37 -12.55
CA CYS A 171 13.64 2.19 -11.80
C CYS A 171 14.07 1.04 -12.72
N LYS A 172 15.22 0.44 -12.38
CA LYS A 172 15.77 -0.75 -13.05
C LYS A 172 16.33 -1.75 -12.05
N LEU A 173 16.34 -3.02 -12.42
CA LEU A 173 17.08 -4.07 -11.73
C LEU A 173 18.44 -4.26 -12.38
N THR A 174 19.48 -4.39 -11.55
CA THR A 174 20.82 -4.76 -12.00
C THR A 174 21.25 -6.04 -11.31
N ASN A 175 21.85 -6.96 -12.07
CA ASN A 175 22.41 -8.18 -11.49
C ASN A 175 23.77 -7.84 -10.86
N ASN A 176 23.94 -8.13 -9.57
CA ASN A 176 25.22 -7.92 -8.89
C ASN A 176 26.18 -9.06 -9.28
N ALA A 177 27.12 -8.76 -10.18
CA ALA A 177 28.09 -9.72 -10.72
C ALA A 177 28.64 -10.67 -9.64
N GLY A 178 28.41 -11.97 -9.83
CA GLY A 178 28.93 -13.04 -8.97
C GLY A 178 28.02 -13.47 -7.81
N LYS A 179 26.87 -12.81 -7.59
CA LYS A 179 25.85 -13.27 -6.63
C LYS A 179 24.50 -13.29 -7.31
N ASN A 180 23.70 -14.30 -6.99
CA ASN A 180 22.29 -14.40 -7.35
C ASN A 180 21.44 -13.32 -6.64
N ASN A 181 21.84 -12.05 -6.70
CA ASN A 181 21.23 -10.93 -6.03
C ASN A 181 21.05 -9.81 -7.05
N TYR A 182 19.88 -9.20 -7.03
CA TYR A 182 19.60 -8.04 -7.86
C TYR A 182 19.58 -6.78 -7.01
N THR A 183 19.81 -5.64 -7.63
CA THR A 183 19.66 -4.33 -6.99
C THR A 183 18.62 -3.54 -7.74
N LEU A 184 17.51 -3.22 -7.07
CA LEU A 184 16.53 -2.25 -7.55
C LEU A 184 17.12 -0.87 -7.35
N THR A 185 17.41 -0.21 -8.47
CA THR A 185 17.91 1.16 -8.49
C THR A 185 16.84 2.05 -9.07
N CYS A 186 16.42 3.07 -8.33
CA CYS A 186 15.61 4.15 -8.87
C CYS A 186 16.46 5.42 -8.91
N ASP A 187 16.64 6.00 -10.10
CA ASP A 187 17.40 7.23 -10.31
C ASP A 187 16.61 8.23 -11.17
N SER A 188 16.81 9.52 -10.92
CA SER A 188 16.19 10.59 -11.67
C SER A 188 17.17 11.05 -12.74
N GLU A 189 16.85 10.82 -14.02
CA GLU A 189 17.72 11.27 -15.13
C GLU A 189 17.91 12.79 -15.16
N THR A 190 16.95 13.53 -14.59
CA THR A 190 17.08 14.96 -14.34
C THR A 190 18.17 15.22 -13.31
N LYS A 191 19.37 15.56 -13.79
CA LYS A 191 20.52 16.11 -13.03
C LYS A 191 20.21 17.48 -12.38
N VAL A 192 19.00 17.70 -11.89
CA VAL A 192 18.67 18.85 -11.06
C VAL A 192 19.25 18.57 -9.68
N SER A 193 20.52 18.95 -9.51
CA SER A 193 21.34 19.19 -8.30
C SER A 193 20.80 18.77 -6.92
N GLY A 194 20.20 17.59 -6.79
CA GLY A 194 19.50 17.17 -5.58
C GLY A 194 18.74 15.84 -5.67
N GLY A 195 18.47 15.32 -6.87
CA GLY A 195 17.89 13.99 -7.06
C GLY A 195 18.76 12.90 -6.42
N LYS A 196 18.27 12.25 -5.37
CA LYS A 196 18.99 11.17 -4.68
C LYS A 196 18.66 9.84 -5.31
N LYS A 197 19.70 9.15 -5.80
CA LYS A 197 19.66 7.75 -6.21
C LYS A 197 19.21 6.88 -5.03
N LEU A 198 18.19 6.06 -5.23
CA LEU A 198 17.85 4.98 -4.32
C LEU A 198 18.42 3.68 -4.86
N GLU A 199 19.16 2.96 -4.02
CA GLU A 199 19.57 1.58 -4.28
C GLU A 199 19.01 0.69 -3.17
N LYS A 200 18.37 -0.41 -3.56
CA LYS A 200 17.90 -1.43 -2.63
C LYS A 200 18.18 -2.81 -3.19
N THR A 201 18.92 -3.62 -2.43
CA THR A 201 19.20 -5.01 -2.78
C THR A 201 17.93 -5.86 -2.63
N VAL A 202 17.68 -6.71 -3.62
CA VAL A 202 16.58 -7.67 -3.74
C VAL A 202 17.21 -9.05 -3.95
N SER A 203 16.88 -10.04 -3.13
CA SER A 203 17.45 -11.40 -3.23
C SER A 203 16.79 -12.22 -4.35
N LEU A 204 17.49 -13.17 -4.99
CA LEU A 204 16.85 -14.09 -5.97
C LEU A 204 15.69 -14.87 -5.35
N GLU A 205 15.79 -15.21 -4.07
CA GLU A 205 14.73 -15.93 -3.37
C GLU A 205 13.42 -15.15 -3.48
N SER A 206 13.44 -13.82 -3.39
CA SER A 206 12.21 -13.03 -3.57
C SER A 206 11.67 -13.05 -5.01
N LEU A 207 12.53 -13.21 -6.03
CA LEU A 207 12.13 -13.29 -7.45
C LEU A 207 11.62 -14.68 -7.86
N HIS A 208 12.09 -15.73 -7.20
CA HIS A 208 11.75 -17.13 -7.52
C HIS A 208 10.80 -17.77 -6.50
N SER A 209 10.64 -17.20 -5.31
CA SER A 209 9.83 -17.79 -4.25
C SER A 209 8.41 -17.26 -4.26
N ASN A 210 7.48 -18.17 -4.53
CA ASN A 210 6.07 -18.05 -4.13
C ASN A 210 5.92 -18.14 -2.60
N ARG A 211 6.72 -17.40 -1.81
CA ARG A 211 6.90 -17.59 -0.35
C ARG A 211 5.65 -17.36 0.49
N TYR A 212 4.54 -16.95 -0.12
CA TYR A 212 3.23 -16.93 0.51
C TYR A 212 2.56 -18.32 0.65
N LYS A 213 3.10 -19.38 0.04
CA LYS A 213 2.51 -20.73 0.14
C LYS A 213 2.52 -21.35 1.55
N ALA A 214 3.26 -20.80 2.52
CA ALA A 214 3.47 -21.48 3.81
C ALA A 214 2.84 -20.80 5.05
N GLN A 215 2.31 -19.57 4.98
CA GLN A 215 1.89 -18.84 6.20
C GLN A 215 0.40 -18.52 6.30
N ILE A 216 -0.41 -18.76 5.26
CA ILE A 216 -1.87 -18.52 5.33
C ILE A 216 -2.64 -19.76 5.81
N GLN A 217 -2.04 -20.96 5.83
CA GLN A 217 -2.69 -22.17 6.35
C GLN A 217 -2.64 -22.30 7.90
N GLN A 218 -2.23 -21.25 8.63
CA GLN A 218 -2.17 -21.28 10.10
C GLN A 218 -2.98 -20.17 10.78
N GLN A 219 -3.95 -19.55 10.09
CA GLN A 219 -4.93 -18.66 10.72
C GLN A 219 -6.35 -19.05 10.37
#